data_AF-A0A2Z7A185-F1
#
_entry.id   AF-A0A2Z7A185-F1
#
_cell.length_a   1.000
_cell.length_b   1.000
_cell.length_c   1.000
_cell.angle_alpha   90.00
_cell.angle_beta   90.00
_cell.angle_gamma   90.00
#
_symmetry.space_group_name_H-M   'P 1'
#
loop_
_entity.id
_entity.type
_entity.pdbx_description
1 polymer ?
#
loop_
_entity_poly.entity_id
_entity_poly.type
_entity_poly.pdbx_seq_one_letter_code
_entity_poly.pdbx_strand_id
1 'polypeptide(L)'
;MISMKNPLAAILDSNRFNSLNYQDWLRNLNLVLASEKLLYAIEKSPPKEAPADISPEELVTLKQWWDDEVKARCYVMASMSNEMQRRFEKTKYAADILFHLKELYG
;
A
#
# COMPACT_ATOMS: atom_id res chain seq x y z
N MET A 1 -21.64 -13.97 -0.16
CA MET A 1 -20.85 -13.44 0.96
C MET A 1 -20.91 -11.93 0.90
N ILE A 2 -21.45 -11.27 1.93
CA ILE A 2 -21.38 -9.82 2.04
C ILE A 2 -19.91 -9.52 2.36
N SER A 3 -19.18 -8.96 1.40
CA SER A 3 -17.86 -8.39 1.68
C SER A 3 -18.08 -7.27 2.68
N MET A 4 -17.72 -7.51 3.95
CA MET A 4 -17.72 -6.46 4.95
C MET A 4 -16.72 -5.42 4.48
N LYS A 5 -17.24 -4.30 3.93
CA LYS A 5 -16.41 -3.13 3.62
C LYS A 5 -15.67 -2.80 4.92
N ASN A 6 -14.34 -2.81 4.90
CA ASN A 6 -13.57 -2.33 6.05
C ASN A 6 -14.09 -0.91 6.35
N PRO A 7 -14.77 -0.68 7.49
CA PRO A 7 -15.39 0.61 7.76
C PRO A 7 -14.35 1.73 7.86
N LEU A 8 -13.09 1.38 8.18
CA LEU A 8 -11.98 2.31 8.22
C LEU A 8 -11.52 2.73 6.81
N ALA A 9 -11.78 1.94 5.77
CA ALA A 9 -11.40 2.32 4.41
C ALA A 9 -12.14 3.59 3.92
N ALA A 10 -13.31 3.90 4.48
CA ALA A 10 -14.03 5.15 4.20
C ALA A 10 -13.24 6.40 4.60
N ILE A 11 -12.33 6.29 5.59
CA ILE A 11 -11.46 7.38 6.03
C ILE A 11 -10.54 7.82 4.87
N LEU A 12 -10.07 6.88 4.05
CA LEU A 12 -9.19 7.18 2.92
C LEU A 12 -9.89 7.97 1.82
N ASP A 13 -11.19 7.71 1.61
CA ASP A 13 -11.98 8.45 0.62
C ASP A 13 -12.31 9.87 1.10
N SER A 14 -12.56 10.03 2.40
CA SER A 14 -12.84 11.33 3.02
C SER A 14 -11.57 12.19 3.17
N ASN A 15 -10.39 11.58 3.22
CA ASN A 15 -9.11 12.25 3.47
C ASN A 15 -8.10 11.96 2.35
N ARG A 16 -8.56 11.99 1.10
CA ARG A 16 -7.69 11.71 -0.05
C ARG A 16 -6.46 12.61 -0.06
N PHE A 17 -5.31 12.02 -0.43
CA PHE A 17 -4.09 12.79 -0.60
C PHE A 17 -4.22 13.81 -1.72
N ASN A 18 -3.92 15.08 -1.42
CA ASN A 18 -4.06 16.20 -2.35
C ASN A 18 -2.83 17.12 -2.43
N SER A 19 -1.63 16.61 -2.10
CA SER A 19 -0.35 17.35 -1.94
C SER A 19 -0.21 18.21 -0.69
N LEU A 20 -1.29 18.76 -0.15
CA LEU A 20 -1.23 19.71 0.97
C LEU A 20 -1.40 19.04 2.34
N ASN A 21 -1.90 17.81 2.36
CA ASN A 21 -2.30 17.08 3.57
C ASN A 21 -1.44 15.83 3.85
N TYR A 22 -0.17 15.81 3.43
CA TYR A 22 0.66 14.60 3.47
C TYR A 22 0.69 13.91 4.85
N GLN A 23 0.97 14.66 5.93
CA GLN A 23 1.10 14.10 7.28
C GLN A 23 -0.21 13.49 7.81
N ASP A 24 -1.34 14.17 7.60
CA ASP A 24 -2.65 13.66 8.01
C ASP A 24 -3.12 12.48 7.15
N TRP A 25 -2.89 12.56 5.84
CA TRP A 25 -3.15 11.46 4.92
C TRP A 25 -2.33 10.21 5.30
N LEU A 26 -1.03 10.36 5.55
CA LEU A 26 -0.15 9.26 5.92
C LEU A 26 -0.58 8.62 7.25
N ARG A 27 -0.98 9.44 8.23
CA ARG A 27 -1.55 8.94 9.50
C ARG A 27 -2.80 8.09 9.26
N ASN A 28 -3.73 8.58 8.43
CA ASN A 28 -4.96 7.86 8.10
C ASN A 28 -4.70 6.57 7.32
N LEU A 29 -3.78 6.62 6.35
CA LEU A 29 -3.34 5.44 5.59
C LEU A 29 -2.76 4.36 6.51
N ASN A 30 -1.87 4.75 7.42
CA ASN A 30 -1.24 3.82 8.37
C ASN A 30 -2.27 3.14 9.28
N LEU A 31 -3.31 3.85 9.73
CA LEU A 31 -4.39 3.27 10.53
C LEU A 31 -5.15 2.18 9.75
N VAL A 32 -5.48 2.42 8.48
CA VAL A 32 -6.19 1.45 7.65
C VAL A 32 -5.31 0.25 7.34
N LEU A 33 -4.05 0.47 6.94
CA LEU A 33 -3.12 -0.62 6.66
C LEU A 33 -2.80 -1.46 7.90
N ALA A 34 -2.72 -0.84 9.08
CA ALA A 34 -2.56 -1.57 10.34
C ALA A 34 -3.75 -2.51 10.60
N SER A 35 -4.98 -2.04 10.36
CA SER A 35 -6.19 -2.86 10.51
C SER A 35 -6.22 -4.09 9.58
N GLU A 36 -5.56 -3.97 8.43
CA GLU A 36 -5.44 -5.02 7.42
C GLU A 36 -4.16 -5.87 7.57
N LYS A 37 -3.31 -5.56 8.56
CA LYS A 37 -1.98 -6.16 8.77
C LYS A 37 -1.00 -5.97 7.60
N LEU A 38 -1.11 -4.86 6.87
CA LEU A 38 -0.34 -4.56 5.66
C LEU A 38 0.79 -3.54 5.85
N LEU A 39 1.05 -3.04 7.07
CA LEU A 39 2.09 -2.04 7.30
C LEU A 39 3.47 -2.50 6.80
N TYR A 40 3.80 -3.77 6.99
CA TYR A 40 5.10 -4.31 6.58
C TYR A 40 5.31 -4.25 5.05
N ALA A 41 4.23 -4.38 4.26
CA ALA A 41 4.28 -4.35 2.80
C ALA A 41 4.61 -2.95 2.26
N ILE A 42 4.25 -1.89 3.00
CA ILE A 42 4.60 -0.53 2.59
C ILE A 42 5.97 -0.06 3.07
N GLU A 43 6.59 -0.79 4.01
CA GLU A 43 7.96 -0.54 4.48
C GLU A 43 9.00 -1.25 3.61
N LYS A 44 8.66 -2.43 3.09
CA LYS A 44 9.57 -3.27 2.30
C LYS A 44 8.83 -3.92 1.15
N SER A 45 9.42 -3.82 -0.04
CA SER A 45 8.95 -4.53 -1.23
C SER A 45 9.36 -6.00 -1.17
N PRO A 46 8.48 -6.93 -1.60
CA PRO A 46 8.87 -8.32 -1.79
C PRO A 46 9.92 -8.47 -2.89
N PRO A 47 10.71 -9.56 -2.89
CA PRO A 47 11.61 -9.85 -4.00
C PRO A 47 10.83 -10.00 -5.31
N LYS A 48 11.46 -9.66 -6.44
CA LYS A 48 10.81 -9.72 -7.76
C LYS A 48 10.42 -11.13 -8.16
N GLU A 49 11.22 -12.10 -7.76
CA GLU A 49 11.11 -13.52 -8.12
C GLU A 49 11.44 -14.37 -6.89
N ALA A 50 10.99 -15.63 -6.89
CA ALA A 50 11.35 -16.58 -5.86
C ALA A 50 12.82 -17.02 -6.03
N PRO A 51 13.59 -17.19 -4.93
CA PRO A 51 14.87 -17.88 -4.96
C PRO A 51 14.72 -19.31 -5.53
N ALA A 52 15.76 -19.80 -6.22
CA ALA A 52 15.73 -21.11 -6.86
C ALA A 52 15.66 -22.28 -5.86
N ASP A 53 16.19 -22.08 -4.66
CA ASP A 53 16.32 -23.04 -3.57
C ASP A 53 15.27 -22.84 -2.45
N ILE A 54 14.22 -22.06 -2.71
CA ILE A 54 13.18 -21.76 -1.72
C ILE A 54 12.45 -23.04 -1.27
N SER A 55 12.25 -23.18 0.04
CA SER A 55 11.43 -24.26 0.57
C SER A 55 9.94 -24.07 0.25
N PRO A 56 9.12 -25.13 0.23
CA PRO A 56 7.67 -25.01 0.04
C PRO A 56 7.01 -24.05 1.04
N GLU A 57 7.43 -24.07 2.30
CA GLU A 57 6.89 -23.23 3.38
C GLU A 57 7.24 -21.74 3.19
N GLU A 58 8.48 -21.45 2.81
CA GLU A 58 8.92 -20.09 2.48
C GLU A 58 8.21 -19.58 1.22
N LEU A 59 7.98 -20.44 0.23
CA LEU A 59 7.27 -20.07 -0.99
C LEU A 59 5.81 -19.67 -0.71
N VAL A 60 5.13 -20.33 0.23
CA VAL A 60 3.78 -19.92 0.68
C VAL A 60 3.83 -18.53 1.31
N THR A 61 4.81 -18.28 2.18
CA THR A 61 4.99 -16.97 2.84
C THR A 61 5.29 -15.88 1.81
N LEU A 62 6.14 -16.16 0.82
CA LEU A 62 6.48 -15.22 -0.25
C LEU A 62 5.27 -14.90 -1.14
N LYS A 63 4.44 -15.89 -1.47
CA LYS A 63 3.18 -15.68 -2.21
C LYS A 63 2.23 -14.78 -1.44
N GLN A 64 2.07 -15.00 -0.14
CA GLN A 64 1.25 -14.13 0.71
C GLN A 64 1.79 -12.69 0.71
N TRP A 65 3.10 -12.50 0.77
CA TRP A 65 3.69 -11.16 0.71
C TRP A 65 3.45 -10.49 -0.66
N TRP A 66 3.52 -11.22 -1.78
CA TRP A 66 3.14 -10.65 -3.08
C TRP A 66 1.68 -10.22 -3.13
N ASP A 67 0.77 -11.02 -2.57
CA ASP A 67 -0.66 -10.67 -2.52
C ASP A 67 -0.91 -9.45 -1.62
N ASP A 68 -0.26 -9.41 -0.46
CA ASP A 68 -0.34 -8.29 0.49
C ASP A 68 0.25 -7.01 -0.10
N GLU A 69 1.33 -7.11 -0.88
CA GLU A 69 1.92 -5.99 -1.62
C GLU A 69 0.95 -5.40 -2.63
N VAL A 70 0.29 -6.24 -3.44
CA VAL A 70 -0.73 -5.79 -4.38
C VAL A 70 -1.86 -5.06 -3.64
N LYS A 71 -2.32 -5.64 -2.52
CA LYS A 71 -3.39 -5.05 -1.69
C LYS A 71 -2.96 -3.72 -1.07
N ALA A 72 -1.75 -3.64 -0.52
CA ALA A 72 -1.19 -2.42 0.06
C ALA A 72 -1.06 -1.32 -1.00
N ARG A 73 -0.56 -1.65 -2.20
CA ARG A 73 -0.49 -0.71 -3.34
C ARG A 73 -1.88 -0.19 -3.72
N CYS A 74 -2.90 -1.05 -3.72
CA CYS A 74 -4.28 -0.64 -3.98
C CYS A 74 -4.78 0.37 -2.93
N TYR A 75 -4.52 0.16 -1.64
CA TYR A 75 -4.88 1.14 -0.61
C TYR A 75 -4.17 2.48 -0.80
N VAL A 76 -2.84 2.44 -1.03
CA VAL A 76 -2.03 3.64 -1.30
C VAL A 76 -2.65 4.41 -2.47
N MET A 77 -2.82 3.78 -3.63
CA MET A 77 -3.36 4.44 -4.82
C MET A 77 -4.80 4.92 -4.63
N ALA A 78 -5.69 4.11 -4.07
CA ALA A 78 -7.09 4.46 -3.89
C ALA A 78 -7.29 5.64 -2.91
N SER A 79 -6.37 5.80 -1.97
CA SER A 79 -6.37 6.91 -1.00
C SER A 79 -5.90 8.25 -1.57
N MET A 80 -5.58 8.33 -2.86
CA MET A 80 -5.07 9.53 -3.51
C MET A 80 -6.12 10.21 -4.39
N SER A 81 -5.89 11.49 -4.70
CA SER A 81 -6.60 12.16 -5.80
C SER A 81 -6.29 11.52 -7.14
N ASN A 82 -7.16 11.68 -8.13
CA ASN A 82 -6.95 11.13 -9.48
C ASN A 82 -5.68 11.67 -10.14
N GLU A 83 -5.31 12.92 -9.86
CA GLU A 83 -4.07 13.52 -10.35
C GLU A 83 -2.85 12.77 -9.81
N MET A 84 -2.83 12.51 -8.50
CA MET A 84 -1.76 11.78 -7.84
C MET A 84 -1.68 10.33 -8.31
N GLN A 85 -2.83 9.65 -8.48
CA GLN A 85 -2.87 8.29 -9.04
C GLN A 85 -2.18 8.21 -10.40
N ARG A 86 -2.46 9.15 -11.32
CA ARG A 86 -1.83 9.16 -12.66
C ARG A 86 -0.31 9.31 -12.58
N ARG A 87 0.20 10.05 -11.60
CA ARG A 87 1.64 10.24 -11.42
C ARG A 87 2.38 8.94 -11.06
N PHE A 88 1.72 8.04 -10.33
CA PHE A 88 2.32 6.82 -9.79
C PHE A 88 1.77 5.52 -10.40
N GLU A 89 0.93 5.60 -11.44
CA GLU A 89 0.27 4.44 -12.07
C GLU A 89 1.26 3.35 -12.54
N LYS A 90 2.45 3.77 -12.98
CA LYS A 90 3.51 2.89 -13.46
C LYS A 90 4.44 2.38 -12.35
N THR A 91 4.31 2.89 -11.13
CA THR A 91 5.15 2.46 -10.00
C THR A 91 4.65 1.12 -9.47
N LYS A 92 5.55 0.15 -9.43
CA LYS A 92 5.19 -1.24 -9.15
C LYS A 92 4.90 -1.49 -7.67
N TYR A 93 5.66 -0.87 -6.77
CA TYR A 93 5.58 -1.17 -5.33
C TYR A 93 5.03 0.00 -4.52
N ALA A 94 4.27 -0.33 -3.48
CA ALA A 94 3.70 0.62 -2.53
C ALA A 94 4.80 1.41 -1.80
N ALA A 95 5.86 0.71 -1.38
CA ALA A 95 7.01 1.33 -0.71
C ALA A 95 7.69 2.40 -1.58
N ASP A 96 7.85 2.14 -2.88
CA ASP A 96 8.45 3.11 -3.82
C ASP A 96 7.58 4.37 -3.95
N ILE A 97 6.26 4.20 -4.03
CA ILE A 97 5.31 5.32 -4.08
C ILE A 97 5.43 6.17 -2.82
N LEU A 98 5.41 5.55 -1.65
CA LEU A 98 5.52 6.26 -0.38
C LEU A 98 6.86 6.96 -0.21
N PHE A 99 7.96 6.32 -0.65
CA PHE A 99 9.28 6.93 -0.67
C PHE A 99 9.27 8.22 -1.50
N HIS A 100 8.78 8.16 -2.74
CA HIS A 100 8.70 9.34 -3.60
C HIS A 100 7.80 10.44 -3.01
N LEU A 101 6.67 10.07 -2.41
CA LEU A 101 5.78 11.04 -1.77
C LEU A 101 6.43 11.72 -0.57
N LYS A 102 7.19 10.96 0.24
CA LYS A 102 7.94 11.51 1.37
C LYS A 102 8.98 12.52 0.91
N GLU A 103 9.73 12.21 -0.15
CA GLU A 103 10.75 13.13 -0.68
C GLU A 103 10.16 14.44 -1.21
N LEU A 104 8.90 14.42 -1.68
CA LEU A 104 8.24 15.57 -2.29
C LEU A 104 7.39 16.40 -1.32
N TYR A 105 6.80 15.77 -0.31
CA TYR A 105 5.75 16.35 0.53
C TYR A 105 5.94 16.12 2.04
N GLY A 106 6.98 15.36 2.43
CA GLY A 106 7.25 14.89 3.79
C GLY A 106 7.82 15.93 4.73
#